data_AF-A0A2T9Z8Y6-F1
#
_entry.id   AF-A0A2T9Z8Y6-F1
#
_cell.length_a   1.000
_cell.length_b   1.000
_cell.length_c   1.000
_cell.angle_alpha   90.00
_cell.angle_beta   90.00
_cell.angle_gamma   90.00
#
_symmetry.space_group_name_H-M   'P 1'
#
loop_
_entity.id
_entity.type
_entity.pdbx_description
1 polymer ?
#
loop_
_entity_poly.entity_id
_entity_poly.type
_entity_poly.pdbx_seq_one_letter_code
_entity_poly.pdbx_strand_id
1 'polypeptide(L)'
;MPPKNKQQLGNIPLQKQSRPSTLKSPKLDFNSFSMNLLRKYRQVYKLDIKARSSKEELVSAASEHHAHLMLDEIDTIARFIYI
;
A
#
# COMPACT_ATOMS: atom_id res chain seq x y z
N MET A 1 13.80 -64.65 10.83
CA MET A 1 14.59 -63.69 10.02
C MET A 1 13.63 -62.72 9.34
N PRO A 2 13.38 -61.51 9.86
CA PRO A 2 12.59 -60.50 9.17
C PRO A 2 13.48 -59.58 8.29
N PRO A 3 12.96 -59.01 7.18
CA PRO A 3 13.75 -58.21 6.26
C PRO A 3 13.92 -56.74 6.72
N LYS A 4 15.10 -56.17 6.44
CA LYS A 4 15.48 -54.78 6.69
C LYS A 4 14.67 -53.82 5.79
N ASN A 5 13.81 -53.01 6.39
CA ASN A 5 13.12 -51.92 5.69
C ASN A 5 14.05 -50.69 5.60
N LYS A 6 14.56 -50.42 4.40
CA LYS A 6 15.29 -49.18 4.09
C LYS A 6 14.27 -48.03 4.02
N GLN A 7 14.28 -47.15 5.00
CA GLN A 7 13.57 -45.87 4.90
C GLN A 7 14.30 -45.02 3.84
N GLN A 8 13.72 -44.92 2.65
CA GLN A 8 14.07 -43.84 1.72
C GLN A 8 13.38 -42.57 2.24
N LEU A 9 14.18 -41.67 2.81
CA LEU A 9 13.75 -40.31 3.10
C LEU A 9 13.50 -39.65 1.74
N GLY A 10 12.23 -39.51 1.37
CA GLY A 10 11.84 -38.81 0.16
C GLY A 10 12.34 -37.37 0.22
N ASN A 11 13.19 -37.00 -0.72
CA ASN A 11 13.53 -35.61 -0.99
C ASN A 11 12.26 -34.91 -1.48
N ILE A 12 11.49 -34.31 -0.56
CA ILE A 12 10.45 -33.36 -0.92
C ILE A 12 11.20 -32.09 -1.35
N PRO A 13 11.13 -31.66 -2.63
CA PRO A 13 11.62 -30.35 -2.98
C PRO A 13 10.77 -29.36 -2.18
N LEU A 14 11.42 -28.57 -1.32
CA LEU A 14 10.80 -27.40 -0.70
C LEU A 14 10.44 -26.47 -1.85
N GLN A 15 9.24 -26.64 -2.41
CA GLN A 15 8.62 -25.67 -3.28
C GLN A 15 8.58 -24.39 -2.46
N LYS A 16 9.52 -23.48 -2.75
CA LYS A 16 9.38 -22.07 -2.43
C LYS A 16 8.02 -21.70 -3.00
N GLN A 17 7.01 -21.70 -2.15
CA GLN A 17 5.72 -21.10 -2.45
C GLN A 17 6.04 -19.63 -2.68
N SER A 18 6.30 -19.28 -3.94
CA SER A 18 6.22 -17.92 -4.42
C SER A 18 4.77 -17.51 -4.17
N ARG A 19 4.56 -16.88 -3.02
CA ARG A 19 3.34 -16.18 -2.65
C ARG A 19 2.89 -15.43 -3.91
N PRO A 20 1.66 -15.61 -4.43
CA PRO A 20 1.22 -14.81 -5.55
C PRO A 20 1.26 -13.35 -5.11
N SER A 21 2.25 -12.61 -5.59
CA SER A 21 2.51 -11.20 -5.25
C SER A 21 1.54 -10.26 -5.95
N THR A 22 0.34 -10.73 -6.30
CA THR A 22 -0.61 -10.04 -7.18
C THR A 22 -1.99 -9.84 -6.53
N LEU A 23 -2.06 -9.87 -5.20
CA LEU A 23 -3.13 -9.15 -4.51
C LEU A 23 -2.92 -7.66 -4.84
N LYS A 24 -3.67 -7.16 -5.84
CA LYS A 24 -3.74 -5.73 -6.14
C LYS A 24 -4.15 -5.04 -4.85
N SER A 25 -3.20 -4.42 -4.18
CA SER A 25 -3.49 -3.55 -3.04
C SER A 25 -4.54 -2.54 -3.52
N PRO A 26 -5.67 -2.38 -2.82
CA PRO A 26 -6.69 -1.43 -3.22
C PRO A 26 -6.04 -0.05 -3.35
N LYS A 27 -6.07 0.51 -4.56
CA LYS A 27 -5.58 1.87 -4.82
C LYS A 27 -6.67 2.86 -4.43
N LEU A 28 -6.27 3.92 -3.74
CA LEU A 28 -7.18 5.01 -3.43
C LEU A 28 -7.55 5.77 -4.70
N ASP A 29 -8.84 5.95 -4.96
CA ASP A 29 -9.32 6.76 -6.09
C ASP A 29 -9.57 8.21 -5.65
N PHE A 30 -8.60 9.08 -5.95
CA PHE A 30 -8.68 10.50 -5.66
C PHE A 30 -9.72 11.25 -6.51
N ASN A 31 -10.17 10.69 -7.64
CA ASN A 31 -11.22 11.33 -8.46
C ASN A 31 -12.58 11.34 -7.75
N SER A 32 -12.83 10.35 -6.90
CA SER A 32 -14.03 10.25 -6.08
C SER A 32 -14.14 11.35 -5.01
N PHE A 33 -13.02 12.02 -4.69
CA PHE A 33 -12.98 13.02 -3.64
C PHE A 33 -13.55 14.38 -4.06
N SER A 34 -14.11 15.07 -3.07
CA SER A 34 -14.63 16.42 -3.24
C SER A 34 -13.48 17.43 -3.43
N MET A 35 -13.79 18.52 -4.14
CA MET A 35 -12.87 19.63 -4.34
C MET A 35 -12.31 20.20 -3.03
N ASN A 36 -13.14 20.27 -1.99
CA ASN A 36 -12.72 20.80 -0.68
C ASN A 36 -11.73 19.87 0.01
N LEU A 37 -11.94 18.55 -0.08
CA LEU A 37 -11.02 17.56 0.47
C LEU A 37 -9.67 17.61 -0.23
N LEU A 38 -9.66 17.69 -1.57
CA LEU A 38 -8.43 17.80 -2.36
C LEU A 38 -7.64 19.08 -2.05
N ARG A 39 -8.33 20.22 -1.88
CA ARG A 39 -7.69 21.48 -1.45
C ARG A 39 -7.13 21.39 -0.03
N LYS A 40 -7.84 20.73 0.88
CA LYS A 40 -7.35 20.47 2.24
C LYS A 40 -6.11 19.57 2.22
N TYR A 41 -6.13 18.51 1.41
CA TYR A 41 -4.97 17.64 1.21
C TYR A 41 -3.75 18.45 0.74
N ARG A 42 -3.91 19.28 -0.31
CA ARG A 42 -2.87 20.22 -0.78
C ARG A 42 -2.33 21.08 0.36
N GLN A 43 -3.21 21.68 1.17
CA GLN A 43 -2.81 22.60 2.23
C GLN A 43 -2.04 21.90 3.35
N VAL A 44 -2.49 20.72 3.79
CA VAL A 44 -1.88 19.95 4.87
C VAL A 44 -0.50 19.45 4.47
N TYR A 45 -0.37 18.91 3.25
CA TYR A 45 0.90 18.38 2.72
C TYR A 45 1.73 19.43 1.98
N LYS A 46 1.28 20.68 1.94
CA LYS A 46 1.96 21.82 1.29
C LYS A 46 2.42 21.51 -0.14
N LEU A 47 1.55 20.87 -0.93
CA LEU A 47 1.89 20.51 -2.32
C LEU A 47 2.14 21.77 -3.16
N ASP A 48 3.21 21.74 -3.95
CA ASP A 48 3.64 22.86 -4.80
C ASP A 48 2.83 22.93 -6.10
N ILE A 49 1.56 23.26 -5.96
CA ILE A 49 0.62 23.51 -7.06
C ILE A 49 -0.16 24.79 -6.77
N LYS A 50 -0.75 25.40 -7.80
CA LYS A 50 -1.44 26.69 -7.67
C LYS A 50 -2.65 26.60 -6.73
N ALA A 51 -2.95 27.70 -6.03
CA ALA A 51 -4.06 27.73 -5.07
C ALA A 51 -5.45 27.55 -5.74
N ARG A 52 -5.61 28.03 -6.97
CA ARG A 52 -6.82 27.88 -7.79
C ARG A 52 -6.68 26.79 -8.85
N SER A 53 -5.97 25.72 -8.54
CA SER A 53 -5.83 24.56 -9.43
C SER A 53 -7.16 23.86 -9.71
N SER A 54 -7.24 23.23 -10.89
CA SER A 54 -8.39 22.45 -11.32
C SER A 54 -8.52 21.15 -10.52
N LYS A 55 -9.68 20.46 -10.64
CA LYS A 55 -9.87 19.16 -9.99
C LYS A 55 -8.83 18.14 -10.46
N GLU A 56 -8.57 18.09 -11.76
CA GLU A 56 -7.62 17.16 -12.39
C GLU A 56 -6.20 17.38 -11.90
N GLU A 57 -5.74 18.64 -11.85
CA GLU A 57 -4.41 18.99 -11.31
C GLU A 57 -4.26 18.54 -9.85
N LEU A 58 -5.29 18.78 -9.04
CA LEU A 58 -5.27 18.40 -7.62
C LEU A 58 -5.29 16.88 -7.43
N VAL A 59 -6.06 16.15 -8.24
CA VAL A 59 -6.08 14.68 -8.22
C VAL A 59 -4.71 14.12 -8.61
N SER A 60 -4.12 14.62 -9.70
CA SER A 60 -2.81 14.17 -10.16
C SER A 60 -1.75 14.38 -9.09
N ALA A 61 -1.67 15.59 -8.53
CA ALA A 61 -0.69 15.92 -7.50
C ALA A 61 -0.90 15.12 -6.21
N ALA A 62 -2.14 14.93 -5.77
CA ALA A 62 -2.44 14.14 -4.57
C ALA A 62 -2.10 12.65 -4.78
N SER A 63 -2.42 12.09 -5.94
CA SER A 63 -2.10 10.71 -6.29
C SER A 63 -0.60 10.47 -6.35
N GLU A 64 0.15 11.38 -6.98
CA GLU A 64 1.61 11.31 -7.06
C GLU A 64 2.25 11.42 -5.68
N HIS A 65 1.85 12.42 -4.88
CA HIS A 65 2.36 12.58 -3.53
C HIS A 65 2.04 11.36 -2.65
N HIS A 66 0.81 10.84 -2.69
CA HIS A 66 0.41 9.69 -1.89
C HIS A 66 1.20 8.43 -2.22
N ALA A 67 1.56 8.22 -3.49
CA ALA A 67 2.38 7.08 -3.91
C ALA A 67 3.80 7.10 -3.31
N HIS A 68 4.30 8.28 -2.93
CA HIS A 68 5.62 8.48 -2.33
C HIS A 68 5.56 8.76 -0.82
N LEU A 69 4.37 8.77 -0.22
CA LEU A 69 4.20 9.08 1.18
C LEU A 69 4.75 7.93 2.04
N MET A 70 5.83 8.20 2.75
CA MET A 70 6.39 7.27 3.73
C MET A 70 5.59 7.36 5.03
N LEU A 71 5.07 6.23 5.50
CA LEU A 71 4.31 6.12 6.73
C LEU A 71 5.09 5.26 7.72
N ASP A 72 5.17 5.72 8.97
CA ASP A 72 5.55 4.87 10.10
C ASP A 72 4.29 4.14 10.56
N GLU A 73 4.26 2.82 10.43
CA GLU A 73 3.10 2.00 10.74
C GLU A 73 2.66 2.15 12.20
N ILE A 74 3.60 2.14 13.14
CA ILE A 74 3.30 2.17 14.58
C ILE A 74 2.74 3.53 14.96
N ASP A 75 3.41 4.60 14.55
CA ASP A 75 2.97 5.97 14.83
C ASP A 75 1.62 6.28 14.15
N THR A 76 1.42 5.81 12.92
CA THR A 76 0.16 6.01 12.18
C THR A 76 -1.01 5.31 12.87
N ILE A 77 -0.84 4.04 13.27
CA ILE A 77 -1.89 3.29 13.97
C ILE A 77 -2.16 3.91 15.35
N ALA A 78 -1.11 4.28 16.10
CA ALA A 78 -1.26 4.93 17.40
C ALA A 78 -2.08 6.22 17.27
N ARG A 79 -1.71 7.12 16.33
CA ARG A 79 -2.47 8.36 16.11
C ARG A 79 -3.91 8.09 15.68
N PHE A 80 -4.17 7.06 14.88
CA PHE A 80 -5.53 6.73 14.46
C PHE A 80 -6.42 6.29 15.64
N ILE A 81 -5.88 5.53 16.60
CA ILE A 81 -6.64 5.01 17.75
C ILE A 81 -6.85 6.08 18.83
N TYR A 82 -5.87 6.96 19.04
CA TYR A 82 -5.87 7.90 20.16
C TYR A 82 -6.37 9.33 19.82
N ILE A 83 -6.73 9.61 18.57
CA ILE A 83 -7.45 10.83 18.16
C ILE A 83 -8.96 10.62 18.36
#